data_AF-A0AAV3WR12-F1
#
_entry.id   AF-A0AAV3WR12-F1
#
_cell.length_a   1.000
_cell.length_b   1.000
_cell.length_c   1.000
_cell.angle_alpha   90.00
_cell.angle_beta   90.00
_cell.angle_gamma   90.00
#
_symmetry.space_group_name_H-M   'P 1'
#
loop_
_entity.id
_entity.type
_entity.pdbx_description
1 polymer ?
#
loop_
_entity_poly.entity_id
_entity_poly.type
_entity_poly.pdbx_seq_one_letter_code
_entity_poly.pdbx_strand_id
1 'polypeptide(L)'
;MLKFVVGGQIDKKEVAQVINELVGDKAEVEVKSDLDAAMALKNKQADYYFGACNTGGGGALAMAIALIGRSNCSTVSMPGNIMSEEKIAEEVQAGKQAFGFTAQHKDTVLPIIVKEILKKEDK
;
A
#
# COMPACT_ATOMS: atom_id res chain seq x y z
N MET A 1 -5.55 16.77 0.88
CA MET A 1 -6.30 15.50 0.80
C MET A 1 -5.34 14.46 0.29
N LEU A 2 -5.22 13.33 0.99
CA LEU A 2 -4.28 12.28 0.62
C LEU A 2 -4.73 11.57 -0.66
N LYS A 3 -3.78 11.05 -1.43
CA LYS A 3 -4.02 10.32 -2.68
C LYS A 3 -3.39 8.96 -2.63
N PHE A 4 -4.23 7.93 -2.62
CA PHE A 4 -3.81 6.54 -2.56
C PHE A 4 -4.01 5.92 -3.95
N VAL A 5 -3.03 5.14 -4.40
CA VAL A 5 -3.12 4.39 -5.65
C VAL A 5 -3.03 2.90 -5.38
N VAL A 6 -3.90 2.14 -6.03
CA VAL A 6 -3.90 0.69 -5.97
C VAL A 6 -3.32 0.14 -7.27
N GLY A 7 -2.11 -0.40 -7.16
CA GLY A 7 -1.40 -1.11 -8.21
C GLY A 7 -1.38 -2.61 -7.95
N GLY A 8 -0.29 -3.28 -8.31
CA GLY A 8 -0.12 -4.72 -8.15
C GLY A 8 -0.84 -5.51 -9.24
N GLN A 9 -0.89 -6.83 -9.05
CA GLN A 9 -1.33 -7.76 -10.10
C GLN A 9 -2.69 -8.41 -9.82
N ILE A 10 -3.15 -8.42 -8.56
CA ILE A 10 -4.31 -9.21 -8.12
C ILE A 10 -5.24 -8.34 -7.26
N ASP A 11 -6.54 -8.60 -7.32
CA ASP A 11 -7.59 -8.07 -6.42
C ASP A 11 -7.62 -6.54 -6.24
N LYS A 12 -7.25 -5.79 -7.30
CA LYS A 12 -7.11 -4.33 -7.21
C LYS A 12 -8.41 -3.61 -6.84
N LYS A 13 -9.55 -4.12 -7.32
CA LYS A 13 -10.86 -3.51 -7.05
C LYS A 13 -11.25 -3.72 -5.60
N GLU A 14 -11.06 -4.93 -5.09
CA GLU A 14 -11.36 -5.32 -3.72
C GLU A 14 -10.45 -4.59 -2.74
N VAL A 15 -9.14 -4.50 -3.03
CA VAL A 15 -8.20 -3.70 -2.24
C VAL A 15 -8.63 -2.23 -2.22
N ALA A 16 -8.97 -1.64 -3.35
CA ALA A 16 -9.44 -0.26 -3.40
C ALA A 16 -10.75 -0.05 -2.65
N GLN A 17 -11.68 -1.01 -2.69
CA GLN A 17 -12.93 -0.94 -1.94
C GLN A 17 -12.65 -0.90 -0.43
N VAL A 18 -11.85 -1.84 0.08
CA VAL A 18 -11.49 -1.90 1.51
C VAL A 18 -10.80 -0.60 1.95
N ILE A 19 -9.86 -0.09 1.13
CA ILE A 19 -9.18 1.17 1.44
C ILE A 19 -10.17 2.34 1.45
N ASN A 20 -11.08 2.44 0.48
CA ASN A 20 -12.10 3.50 0.42
C ASN A 20 -12.97 3.52 1.69
N GLU A 21 -13.42 2.34 2.15
CA GLU A 21 -14.21 2.21 3.39
C GLU A 21 -13.42 2.67 4.62
N LEU A 22 -12.11 2.43 4.65
CA LEU A 22 -11.24 2.83 5.76
C LEU A 22 -10.88 4.31 5.77
N VAL A 23 -10.69 4.93 4.60
CA VAL A 23 -10.25 6.34 4.50
C VAL A 23 -11.41 7.33 4.57
N GLY A 24 -12.61 6.95 4.12
CA GLY A 24 -13.74 7.87 3.98
C GLY A 24 -13.34 9.13 3.21
N ASP A 25 -13.69 10.30 3.73
CA ASP A 25 -13.41 11.60 3.07
C ASP A 25 -11.96 12.09 3.27
N LYS A 26 -11.09 11.33 3.95
CA LYS A 26 -9.71 11.77 4.25
C LYS A 26 -8.75 11.56 3.08
N ALA A 27 -9.05 10.63 2.17
CA ALA A 27 -8.19 10.32 1.03
C ALA A 27 -9.01 9.93 -0.22
N GLU A 28 -8.43 10.18 -1.39
CA GLU A 28 -8.91 9.66 -2.66
C GLU A 28 -8.20 8.34 -2.98
N VAL A 29 -8.93 7.34 -3.49
CA VAL A 29 -8.36 6.05 -3.87
C VAL A 29 -8.58 5.79 -5.36
N GLU A 30 -7.50 5.58 -6.11
CA GLU A 30 -7.58 5.30 -7.54
C GLU A 30 -6.94 3.96 -7.89
N VAL A 31 -7.66 3.12 -8.63
CA VAL A 31 -7.10 1.89 -9.21
C VAL A 31 -6.37 2.22 -10.50
N LYS A 32 -5.11 1.80 -10.61
CA LYS A 32 -4.28 2.03 -11.79
C LYS A 32 -3.62 0.74 -12.30
N SER A 33 -2.94 0.83 -13.44
CA SER A 33 -1.95 -0.18 -13.81
C SER A 33 -0.77 -0.13 -12.83
N ASP A 34 0.00 -1.23 -12.72
CA ASP A 34 1.11 -1.28 -11.77
C ASP A 34 2.18 -0.19 -12.06
N LEU A 35 2.45 0.01 -13.36
CA LEU A 35 3.35 1.05 -13.84
C LEU A 35 2.81 2.46 -13.56
N ASP A 36 1.54 2.72 -13.88
CA ASP A 36 0.95 4.06 -13.69
C ASP A 36 0.82 4.43 -12.22
N ALA A 37 0.48 3.47 -11.35
CA ALA A 37 0.46 3.67 -9.90
C ALA A 37 1.85 4.03 -9.37
N ALA A 38 2.88 3.27 -9.75
CA ALA A 38 4.25 3.53 -9.33
C ALA A 38 4.81 4.84 -9.93
N MET A 39 4.42 5.20 -11.16
CA MET A 39 4.75 6.49 -11.77
C MET A 39 4.06 7.66 -11.06
N ALA A 40 2.79 7.52 -10.68
CA ALA A 40 2.09 8.54 -9.90
C ALA A 40 2.79 8.81 -8.56
N LEU A 41 3.26 7.75 -7.89
CA LEU A 41 4.03 7.87 -6.66
C LEU A 41 5.38 8.57 -6.89
N LYS A 42 6.14 8.15 -7.91
CA LYS A 42 7.43 8.76 -8.29
C LYS A 42 7.29 10.24 -8.62
N ASN A 43 6.21 10.62 -9.31
CA ASN A 43 5.94 11.98 -9.75
C ASN A 43 5.22 12.82 -8.68
N LYS A 44 5.04 12.29 -7.46
CA LYS A 44 4.34 12.96 -6.34
C LYS A 44 2.89 13.37 -6.68
N GLN A 45 2.25 12.58 -7.53
CA GLN A 45 0.82 12.70 -7.86
C GLN A 45 -0.05 11.81 -6.96
N ALA A 46 0.59 10.85 -6.28
CA ALA A 46 0.02 10.04 -5.22
C ALA A 46 0.98 10.03 -4.03
N ASP A 47 0.44 9.80 -2.83
CA ASP A 47 1.18 9.78 -1.57
C ASP A 47 1.55 8.35 -1.16
N TYR A 48 0.63 7.41 -1.39
CA TYR A 48 0.76 6.02 -0.99
C TYR A 48 0.33 5.05 -2.09
N TYR A 49 1.04 3.92 -2.17
CA TYR A 49 0.78 2.83 -3.10
C TYR A 49 0.45 1.54 -2.34
N PHE A 50 -0.53 0.81 -2.83
CA PHE A 50 -0.93 -0.50 -2.31
C PHE A 50 -0.95 -1.52 -3.45
N GLY A 51 -0.29 -2.66 -3.24
CA GLY A 51 -0.23 -3.73 -4.23
C GLY A 51 -0.43 -5.10 -3.59
N ALA A 52 -1.20 -5.95 -4.27
CA ALA A 52 -1.39 -7.34 -3.89
C ALA A 52 -0.88 -8.30 -4.96
N CYS A 53 -0.31 -9.42 -4.52
CA CYS A 53 0.05 -10.56 -5.36
C CYS A 53 0.05 -11.85 -4.54
N ASN A 54 0.42 -13.00 -5.13
CA ASN A 54 0.44 -14.27 -4.40
C ASN A 54 1.53 -14.35 -3.31
N THR A 55 2.65 -13.63 -3.49
CA THR A 55 3.79 -13.66 -2.54
C THR A 55 3.86 -12.43 -1.66
N GLY A 56 3.03 -11.40 -1.93
CA GLY A 56 3.04 -10.09 -1.28
C GLY A 56 4.25 -9.19 -1.55
N GLY A 57 5.38 -9.76 -1.98
CA GLY A 57 6.55 -9.01 -2.45
C GLY A 57 6.52 -8.81 -3.97
N GLY A 58 7.17 -9.71 -4.70
CA GLY A 58 7.49 -9.63 -6.13
C GLY A 58 6.55 -8.77 -6.98
N GLY A 59 5.51 -9.38 -7.56
CA GLY A 59 4.57 -8.66 -8.44
C GLY A 59 3.70 -7.61 -7.74
N ALA A 60 3.67 -7.56 -6.40
CA ALA A 60 2.92 -6.55 -5.65
C ALA A 60 3.69 -5.23 -5.53
N LEU A 61 5.02 -5.25 -5.67
CA LEU A 61 5.87 -4.08 -5.47
C LEU A 61 6.93 -3.88 -6.55
N ALA A 62 7.04 -4.76 -7.55
CA ALA A 62 8.12 -4.73 -8.53
C ALA A 62 8.29 -3.34 -9.17
N MET A 63 7.21 -2.72 -9.65
CA MET A 63 7.28 -1.38 -10.25
C MET A 63 7.55 -0.28 -9.24
N ALA A 64 6.94 -0.35 -8.05
CA ALA A 64 7.22 0.61 -6.98
C ALA A 64 8.71 0.58 -6.58
N ILE A 65 9.27 -0.62 -6.34
CA ILE A 65 10.69 -0.79 -6.00
C ILE A 65 11.59 -0.26 -7.12
N ALA A 66 11.26 -0.51 -8.39
CA ALA A 66 12.05 -0.04 -9.52
C ALA A 66 12.05 1.49 -9.66
N LEU A 67 10.93 2.15 -9.34
CA LEU A 67 10.74 3.58 -9.60
C LEU A 67 11.06 4.49 -8.41
N ILE A 68 10.75 4.05 -7.19
CA ILE A 68 10.98 4.82 -5.96
C ILE A 68 12.00 4.18 -5.02
N GLY A 69 12.52 3.00 -5.35
CA GLY A 69 13.56 2.32 -4.58
C GLY A 69 13.01 1.45 -3.44
N ARG A 70 13.75 0.38 -3.13
CA ARG A 70 13.38 -0.59 -2.09
C ARG A 70 13.27 0.04 -0.69
N SER A 71 14.07 1.07 -0.40
CA SER A 71 14.02 1.77 0.89
C SER A 71 12.68 2.44 1.15
N ASN A 72 11.86 2.70 0.13
CA ASN A 72 10.55 3.33 0.25
C ASN A 72 9.38 2.33 0.17
N CYS A 73 9.69 1.03 0.04
CA CYS A 73 8.71 -0.04 -0.08
C CYS A 73 8.76 -0.97 1.14
N SER A 74 7.63 -1.58 1.48
CA SER A 74 7.52 -2.56 2.55
C SER A 74 6.63 -3.73 2.13
N THR A 75 7.16 -4.95 2.26
CA THR A 75 6.35 -6.18 2.12
C THR A 75 5.84 -6.56 3.50
N VAL A 76 4.57 -6.31 3.77
CA VAL A 76 3.97 -6.48 5.10
C VAL A 76 3.42 -7.88 5.35
N SER A 77 3.20 -8.67 4.28
CA SER A 77 2.81 -10.07 4.43
C SER A 77 3.24 -10.92 3.24
N MET A 78 3.42 -12.21 3.51
CA MET A 78 3.77 -13.27 2.57
C MET A 78 2.97 -14.53 2.96
N PRO A 79 2.87 -15.57 2.10
CA PRO A 79 2.16 -16.80 2.48
C PRO A 79 2.71 -17.40 3.79
N GLY A 80 1.82 -17.64 4.75
CA GLY A 80 2.17 -18.19 6.06
C GLY A 80 2.82 -17.20 7.05
N ASN A 81 2.98 -15.93 6.69
CA ASN A 81 3.55 -14.92 7.59
C ASN A 81 2.94 -13.52 7.39
N ILE A 82 2.49 -12.91 8.48
CA ILE A 82 2.02 -11.53 8.54
C ILE A 82 2.92 -10.78 9.51
N MET A 83 3.41 -9.61 9.10
CA MET A 83 4.14 -8.71 9.99
C MET A 83 3.23 -8.27 11.15
N SER A 84 3.78 -8.14 12.37
CA SER A 84 2.97 -7.69 13.51
C SER A 84 2.48 -6.25 13.31
N GLU A 85 1.40 -5.87 13.99
CA GLU A 85 0.84 -4.52 13.91
C GLU A 85 1.88 -3.45 14.25
N GLU A 86 2.71 -3.71 15.27
CA GLU A 86 3.77 -2.78 15.70
C GLU A 86 4.79 -2.56 14.58
N LYS A 87 5.23 -3.64 13.92
CA LYS A 87 6.21 -3.54 12.83
C LYS A 87 5.63 -2.88 11.59
N ILE A 88 4.35 -3.13 11.27
CA ILE A 88 3.67 -2.43 10.18
C ILE A 88 3.62 -0.93 10.49
N ALA A 89 3.30 -0.56 11.74
CA ALA A 89 3.28 0.83 12.16
C ALA A 89 4.68 1.47 12.09
N GLU A 90 5.73 0.77 12.52
CA GLU A 90 7.12 1.21 12.39
C GLU A 90 7.49 1.50 10.93
N GLU A 91 7.10 0.64 9.98
CA GLU A 91 7.35 0.85 8.55
C GLU A 91 6.63 2.11 8.02
N VAL A 92 5.38 2.35 8.43
CA VAL A 92 4.65 3.59 8.07
C VAL A 92 5.33 4.83 8.64
N GLN A 93 5.73 4.79 9.91
CA GLN A 93 6.42 5.88 10.59
C GLN A 93 7.84 6.12 10.03
N ALA A 94 8.50 5.07 9.53
CA ALA A 94 9.77 5.15 8.84
C ALA A 94 9.67 5.81 7.45
N GLY A 95 8.47 6.23 7.01
CA GLY A 95 8.28 6.97 5.77
C GLY A 95 8.12 6.10 4.53
N LYS A 96 7.84 4.80 4.69
CA LYS A 96 7.51 3.93 3.56
C LYS A 96 6.23 4.41 2.87
N GLN A 97 6.25 4.38 1.55
CA GLN A 97 5.17 4.90 0.71
C GLN A 97 4.45 3.79 -0.08
N ALA A 98 5.09 2.64 -0.30
CA ALA A 98 4.50 1.54 -1.05
C ALA A 98 4.43 0.25 -0.22
N PHE A 99 3.24 -0.33 -0.11
CA PHE A 99 2.98 -1.51 0.71
C PHE A 99 2.49 -2.69 -0.11
N GLY A 100 3.21 -3.81 0.00
CA GLY A 100 2.93 -5.06 -0.70
C GLY A 100 2.48 -6.16 0.27
N PHE A 101 1.44 -6.90 -0.11
CA PHE A 101 0.87 -7.96 0.73
C PHE A 101 0.23 -9.06 -0.11
N THR A 102 0.00 -10.21 0.50
CA THR A 102 -0.79 -11.26 -0.17
C THR A 102 -2.26 -10.88 -0.18
N ALA A 103 -2.97 -11.17 -1.27
CA ALA A 103 -4.38 -10.82 -1.40
C ALA A 103 -5.27 -11.42 -0.29
N GLN A 104 -4.87 -12.58 0.24
CA GLN A 104 -5.54 -13.27 1.35
C GLN A 104 -5.46 -12.51 2.68
N HIS A 105 -4.46 -11.66 2.86
CA HIS A 105 -4.23 -10.93 4.11
C HIS A 105 -4.74 -9.49 4.07
N LYS A 106 -5.40 -9.06 2.97
CA LYS A 106 -5.83 -7.66 2.77
C LYS A 106 -6.67 -7.12 3.92
N ASP A 107 -7.62 -7.91 4.42
CA ASP A 107 -8.55 -7.51 5.48
C ASP A 107 -7.87 -7.40 6.86
N THR A 108 -6.67 -7.97 7.00
CA THR A 108 -5.85 -7.84 8.21
C THR A 108 -4.89 -6.67 8.12
N VAL A 109 -4.16 -6.52 7.00
CA VAL A 109 -3.06 -5.54 6.90
C VAL A 109 -3.53 -4.14 6.51
N LEU A 110 -4.56 -4.01 5.68
CA LEU A 110 -5.04 -2.70 5.20
C LEU A 110 -5.56 -1.81 6.34
N PRO A 111 -6.38 -2.31 7.29
CA PRO A 111 -6.83 -1.50 8.42
C PRO A 111 -5.67 -0.94 9.24
N ILE A 112 -4.62 -1.74 9.44
CA ILE A 112 -3.44 -1.34 10.21
C ILE A 112 -2.66 -0.25 9.47
N ILE A 113 -2.32 -0.48 8.20
CA ILE A 113 -1.54 0.47 7.39
C ILE A 113 -2.29 1.79 7.27
N VAL A 114 -3.56 1.76 6.87
CA VAL A 114 -4.36 2.96 6.62
C VAL A 114 -4.55 3.76 7.90
N LYS A 115 -4.89 3.10 9.02
CA LYS A 115 -5.04 3.77 10.32
C LYS A 115 -3.75 4.50 10.72
N GLU A 116 -2.59 3.86 10.57
CA GLU A 116 -1.32 4.47 10.96
C GLU A 116 -0.92 5.61 10.01
N ILE A 117 -1.21 5.50 8.71
CA ILE A 117 -1.00 6.60 7.74
C ILE A 117 -1.84 7.81 8.15
N LEU A 118 -3.15 7.63 8.35
CA LEU A 118 -4.04 8.75 8.69
C LEU A 118 -3.61 9.41 10.00
N LYS A 119 -3.21 8.62 11.00
CA LYS A 119 -2.67 9.12 12.28
C LYS A 119 -1.35 9.87 12.13
N LYS A 120 -0.51 9.50 11.15
CA LYS A 120 0.77 10.16 10.86
C LYS A 120 0.56 11.51 10.17
N GLU A 121 -0.35 11.56 9.20
CA GLU A 121 -0.61 12.75 8.37
C GLU A 121 -1.56 13.76 9.05
N ASP A 122 -2.35 13.33 10.04
CA ASP A 122 -3.19 14.21 10.88
C ASP A 122 -2.37 14.99 11.95
N LYS A 123 -1.05 14.75 12.07
CA LYS A 123 -0.14 15.42 13.03
C LYS A 123 0.63 16.58 12.39
#